data_AF-A0A133VMJ9-F1
#
_entry.id   AF-A0A133VMJ9-F1
#
_cell.length_a   1.000
_cell.length_b   1.000
_cell.length_c   1.000
_cell.angle_alpha   90.00
_cell.angle_beta   90.00
_cell.angle_gamma   90.00
#
_symmetry.space_group_name_H-M   'P 1'
#
loop_
_entity.id
_entity.type
_entity.pdbx_description
1 polymer ?
#
loop_
_entity_poly.entity_id
_entity_poly.type
_entity_poly.pdbx_seq_one_letter_code
_entity_poly.pdbx_strand_id
1 'polypeptide(L)' 'MVVENPPFEEDILKVLIVDDEPDFLEQAKLFLEKENEDLEVETVSSGEEGLKLAEEEEFDCI' A
#
# COMPACT_ATOMS: atom_id res chain seq x y z
N MET A 1 15.30 28.32 -18.44
CA MET A 1 14.55 27.10 -18.79
C MET A 1 13.86 26.68 -17.51
N VAL A 2 12.59 27.05 -17.37
CA VAL A 2 11.79 26.61 -16.23
C VAL A 2 11.39 25.18 -16.58
N VAL A 3 11.93 24.21 -15.87
CA VAL A 3 11.43 22.84 -15.95
C VAL A 3 10.11 22.90 -15.18
N GLU A 4 9.01 23.02 -15.91
CA GLU A 4 7.70 22.82 -15.31
C GLU A 4 7.64 21.36 -14.88
N ASN A 5 7.57 21.14 -13.57
CA ASN A 5 7.30 19.82 -13.04
C ASN A 5 5.90 19.45 -13.54
N PRO A 6 5.71 18.33 -14.26
CA PRO A 6 4.37 17.91 -14.63
C PRO A 6 3.54 17.74 -13.35
N PRO A 7 2.23 18.06 -13.39
CA PRO A 7 1.37 17.68 -12.28
C PRO A 7 1.48 16.17 -12.16
N PHE A 8 1.91 15.68 -11.00
CA PHE A 8 1.68 14.28 -10.67
C PHE A 8 0.16 14.11 -10.76
N GLU A 9 -0.32 13.20 -11.61
CA GLU A 9 -1.66 12.65 -11.38
C GLU A 9 -1.65 12.17 -9.92
N GLU A 10 -2.74 12.40 -9.19
CA GLU A 10 -2.90 11.84 -7.84
C GLU A 10 -3.00 10.32 -8.00
N ASP A 11 -1.83 9.70 -8.20
CA ASP A 11 -1.67 8.27 -8.38
C ASP A 11 -1.85 7.64 -7.00
N ILE A 12 -2.96 6.90 -6.86
CA ILE A 12 -3.20 6.07 -5.69
C ILE A 12 -2.02 5.10 -5.53
N LEU A 13 -1.36 5.15 -4.39
CA LEU A 13 -0.27 4.25 -4.05
C LEU A 13 -0.83 2.99 -3.42
N LYS A 14 -0.53 1.84 -4.01
CA LYS A 14 -0.92 0.53 -3.51
C LYS A 14 0.14 0.00 -2.54
N VAL A 15 -0.28 -0.29 -1.32
CA VAL A 15 0.59 -0.78 -0.24
C VAL A 15 0.09 -2.13 0.23
N LEU A 16 0.96 -3.13 0.25
CA LEU A 16 0.69 -4.43 0.85
C LEU A 16 1.37 -4.53 2.21
N ILE A 17 0.64 -4.81 3.29
CA ILE A 17 1.23 -5.10 4.60
C ILE A 17 1.14 -6.60 4.88
N VAL A 18 2.29 -7.20 5.20
CA VAL A 18 2.41 -8.62 5.53
C VAL A 18 2.92 -8.76 6.97
N ASP A 19 2.05 -9.19 7.88
CA ASP A 19 2.39 -9.36 9.29
C ASP A 19 1.52 -10.45 9.93
N ASP A 20 2.09 -11.32 10.77
CA ASP A 20 1.34 -12.45 11.35
C ASP A 20 0.40 -12.06 12.50
N GLU A 21 0.40 -10.79 12.93
CA GLU A 21 -0.49 -10.24 13.95
C GLU A 21 -1.72 -9.52 13.31
N PRO A 22 -2.93 -10.14 13.29
CA PRO A 22 -4.10 -9.56 12.63
C PRO A 22 -4.56 -8.23 13.23
N ASP A 23 -4.43 -8.07 14.55
CA ASP A 23 -4.79 -6.84 15.26
C ASP A 23 -3.89 -5.67 14.81
N PHE A 24 -2.62 -5.94 14.48
CA PHE A 24 -1.71 -4.93 13.94
C PHE A 24 -2.09 -4.56 12.51
N LEU A 25 -2.38 -5.54 11.65
CA LEU A 25 -2.81 -5.31 10.27
C LEU A 25 -4.04 -4.40 10.18
N GLU A 26 -5.06 -4.65 11.00
CA GLU A 26 -6.28 -3.83 11.02
C GLU A 26 -5.98 -2.38 11.44
N GLN A 27 -5.14 -2.21 12.48
CA GLN A 27 -4.73 -0.89 12.96
C GLN A 27 -3.89 -0.13 11.93
N ALA A 28 -2.95 -0.81 11.28
CA ALA A 28 -2.06 -0.22 10.28
C ALA A 28 -2.84 0.27 9.06
N LYS A 29 -3.75 -0.56 8.53
CA LYS A 29 -4.65 -0.19 7.42
C LYS A 29 -5.47 1.06 7.76
N LEU A 30 -6.18 1.03 8.89
CA LEU A 30 -7.03 2.14 9.31
C LEU A 30 -6.23 3.43 9.54
N PHE A 31 -5.03 3.32 10.12
CA PHE A 31 -4.17 4.47 10.38
C PHE A 31 -3.68 5.10 9.06
N LEU A 32 -3.13 4.28 8.15
CA LEU A 32 -2.55 4.78 6.90
C LEU A 32 -3.60 5.37 5.95
N GLU A 33 -4.71 4.68 5.72
CA GLU A 33 -5.80 5.17 4.84
C GLU A 33 -6.46 6.44 5.40
N LYS A 34 -6.40 6.65 6.73
CA LYS A 34 -6.89 7.88 7.36
C LYS A 34 -5.92 9.05 7.24
N GLU A 35 -4.62 8.79 7.32
CA GLU A 35 -3.59 9.84 7.24
C GLU A 35 -3.35 10.31 5.80
N ASN A 36 -3.55 9.43 4.82
CA ASN A 36 -3.42 9.76 3.40
C ASN A 36 -4.50 9.05 2.57
N GLU A 37 -5.38 9.84 1.95
CA GLU A 37 -6.47 9.34 1.10
C GLU A 37 -5.98 8.76 -0.24
N ASP A 38 -4.74 9.06 -0.60
CA ASP A 38 -4.08 8.52 -1.81
C ASP A 38 -3.43 7.15 -1.56
N LEU A 39 -3.62 6.53 -0.39
CA LEU A 39 -3.16 5.18 -0.11
C LEU A 39 -4.29 4.15 -0.24
N GLU A 40 -4.05 3.10 -1.01
CA GLU A 40 -4.87 1.90 -1.02
C GLU A 40 -4.09 0.79 -0.31
N VAL A 41 -4.54 0.38 0.88
CA VAL A 41 -3.79 -0.56 1.73
C VAL A 41 -4.45 -1.94 1.74
N GLU A 42 -3.72 -2.95 1.29
CA GLU A 42 -4.10 -4.36 1.40
C GLU A 42 -3.30 -5.04 2.52
N THR A 43 -3.92 -6.00 3.21
CA THR A 43 -3.28 -6.68 4.34
C THR A 43 -3.44 -8.19 4.25
N VAL A 44 -2.38 -8.91 4.60
CA VAL A 44 -2.38 -10.38 4.67
C VAL A 44 -1.56 -10.86 5.85
N SER A 45 -2.01 -11.95 6.49
CA SER A 45 -1.37 -12.49 7.69
C SER A 45 -0.32 -13.57 7.45
N SER A 46 -0.07 -13.89 6.18
CA SER A 46 0.85 -14.93 5.76
C SER A 46 1.81 -14.40 4.71
N GLY A 47 3.11 -14.68 4.90
CA GLY A 47 4.11 -14.41 3.88
C GLY A 47 3.91 -15.19 2.58
N GLU A 48 3.29 -16.37 2.64
CA GLU A 48 2.95 -17.14 1.42
C GLU A 48 1.88 -16.42 0.59
N GLU A 49 0.86 -15.89 1.27
CA GLU A 49 -0.20 -15.13 0.62
C GLU A 49 0.31 -13.78 0.10
N GLY A 50 1.13 -13.09 0.90
CA GLY A 50 1.77 -11.84 0.48
C GLY A 50 2.69 -12.00 -0.73
N LEU A 51 3.48 -13.08 -0.77
CA LEU A 51 4.30 -13.39 -1.94
C LEU A 51 3.42 -13.66 -3.17
N LYS A 52 2.34 -14.43 -3.02
CA LYS A 52 1.41 -14.71 -4.12
C LYS A 52 0.78 -13.44 -4.68
N LEU A 53 0.34 -12.53 -3.81
CA LEU A 53 -0.23 -11.24 -4.23
C LEU A 53 0.82 -10.38 -4.94
N ALA A 54 2.04 -10.30 -4.41
CA ALA A 54 3.13 -9.54 -5.03
C ALA A 54 3.58 -10.09 -6.40
N GLU A 55 3.29 -11.36 -6.70
CA GLU A 55 3.52 -11.95 -8.02
C GLU A 55 2.34 -11.71 -8.99
N GLU A 56 1.12 -11.54 -8.47
CA GLU A 56 -0.12 -11.39 -9.25
C GLU A 56 -0.47 -9.92 -9.54
N GLU A 57 -0.06 -9.00 -8.66
CA GLU A 57 -0.41 -7.57 -8.71
C GLU A 57 0.82 -6.66 -8.48
N GLU A 58 0.73 -5.41 -8.96
CA GLU A 58 1.76 -4.40 -8.72
C GLU A 58 1.43 -3.59 -7.46
N PHE A 59 2.39 -3.55 -6.53
CA PHE A 59 2.36 -2.72 -5.33
C PHE A 59 3.54 -1.73 -5.37
N ASP A 60 3.29 -0.49 -4.94
CA ASP A 60 4.31 0.55 -4.82
C ASP A 60 5.20 0.34 -3.59
N CYS A 61 4.65 -0.30 -2.55
CA CYS A 61 5.34 -0.64 -1.32
C CYS A 61 4.82 -1.97 -0.75
N ILE A 62 5.74 -2.76 -0.20
CA ILE A 62 5.47 -4.00 0.54
C ILE A 62 6.27 -3.95 1.84
#